data_AF-A0A4Q3S7D2-F1
#
_entry.id   AF-A0A4Q3S7D2-F1
#
_cell.length_a   1.000
_cell.length_b   1.000
_cell.length_c   1.000
_cell.angle_alpha   90.00
_cell.angle_beta   90.00
_cell.angle_gamma   90.00
#
_symmetry.space_group_name_H-M   'P 1'
#
loop_
_entity.id
_entity.type
_entity.pdbx_description
1 polymer ?
#
loop_
_entity_poly.entity_id
_entity_poly.type
_entity_poly.pdbx_seq_one_letter_code
_entity_poly.pdbx_strand_id
1 'polypeptide(L)'
;MKLSIRGIFFSFLALTTLCCNPISRIARGTEIVNDHSDTIQRLLIFPTYAHIDMIENRDMGNNNEKLSQLATNEIYSQLSEFLPATLNKHFMQGDALVKESIAGEGHRLIKSLRKSFNPKTAKVPDYLLQVLDAQNQDYGLLILQVGFTRTHDNMVKETLRRENQDWRSLGIYQVRPYSSYSAMYGFLIDRKKQRVIRYKELRWPNKEPNDKYIIRTQVRDIILTSFRLGN
;
A
#
# COMPACT_ATOMS: atom_id res chain seq x y z
N MET A 1 -69.17 -10.43 36.48
CA MET A 1 -67.93 -11.23 36.25
C MET A 1 -66.94 -10.38 35.45
N LYS A 2 -65.85 -9.95 36.08
CA LYS A 2 -64.76 -9.20 35.41
C LYS A 2 -63.61 -10.18 35.16
N LEU A 3 -63.24 -10.40 33.90
CA LEU A 3 -62.03 -11.13 33.53
C LEU A 3 -60.87 -10.15 33.37
N SER A 4 -59.83 -10.36 34.18
CA SER A 4 -58.57 -9.62 34.19
C SER A 4 -57.55 -10.33 33.31
N ILE A 5 -57.11 -9.69 32.23
CA ILE A 5 -56.00 -10.15 31.38
C ILE A 5 -54.74 -9.44 31.86
N ARG A 6 -53.90 -10.14 32.64
CA ARG A 6 -52.50 -9.75 32.88
C ARG A 6 -51.65 -10.40 31.80
N GLY A 7 -51.26 -9.60 30.81
CA GLY A 7 -50.32 -9.98 29.77
C GLY A 7 -48.90 -10.05 30.32
N ILE A 8 -48.33 -11.24 30.21
CA ILE A 8 -46.95 -11.60 30.51
C ILE A 8 -46.03 -10.89 29.51
N PHE A 9 -45.23 -9.93 29.99
CA PHE A 9 -44.11 -9.36 29.24
C PHE A 9 -42.87 -10.20 29.54
N PHE A 10 -42.58 -11.17 28.67
CA PHE A 10 -41.32 -11.90 28.66
C PHE A 10 -40.71 -11.85 27.25
N SER A 11 -39.50 -11.29 27.19
CA SER A 11 -38.38 -11.66 26.31
C SER A 11 -38.54 -11.62 24.78
N PHE A 12 -37.93 -10.59 24.15
CA PHE A 12 -37.23 -10.65 22.85
C PHE A 12 -36.02 -9.68 22.99
N LEU A 13 -34.80 -10.13 23.24
CA LEU A 13 -33.82 -10.81 22.37
C LEU A 13 -33.25 -9.92 21.25
N ALA A 14 -31.92 -10.01 21.10
CA ALA A 14 -31.01 -9.42 20.09
C ALA A 14 -30.47 -8.02 20.44
N LEU A 15 -29.44 -7.89 21.28
CA LEU A 15 -28.03 -8.19 20.93
C LEU A 15 -27.64 -7.54 19.60
N THR A 16 -27.53 -6.21 19.59
CA THR A 16 -26.86 -5.43 18.54
C THR A 16 -25.37 -5.76 18.57
N THR A 17 -25.03 -6.86 17.91
CA THR A 17 -23.66 -7.24 17.63
C THR A 17 -23.05 -6.18 16.74
N LEU A 18 -21.92 -5.65 17.21
CA LEU A 18 -20.98 -4.82 16.48
C LEU A 18 -20.76 -5.36 15.06
N CYS A 19 -21.36 -4.71 14.06
CA CYS A 19 -20.89 -4.79 12.68
C CYS A 19 -19.57 -4.03 12.57
N CYS A 20 -18.50 -4.57 13.16
CA CYS A 20 -17.15 -4.32 12.69
C CYS A 20 -17.06 -4.95 11.30
N ASN A 21 -17.42 -4.19 10.27
CA ASN A 21 -17.18 -4.56 8.89
C ASN A 21 -15.71 -4.98 8.77
N PRO A 22 -15.40 -6.24 8.38
CA PRO A 22 -14.03 -6.61 8.12
C PRO A 22 -13.57 -5.77 6.94
N ILE A 23 -12.73 -4.78 7.23
CA ILE A 23 -12.02 -3.98 6.23
C ILE A 23 -11.34 -4.99 5.30
N SER A 24 -11.84 -5.10 4.07
CA SER A 24 -11.36 -6.03 3.06
C SER A 24 -9.95 -5.61 2.63
N ARG A 25 -8.95 -6.06 3.39
CA ARG A 25 -7.55 -5.95 3.01
C ARG A 25 -7.32 -6.87 1.81
N ILE A 26 -7.25 -6.30 0.61
CA ILE A 26 -6.82 -7.05 -0.56
C ILE A 26 -5.30 -6.98 -0.60
N ALA A 27 -4.65 -7.95 0.05
CA ALA A 27 -3.23 -8.21 -0.13
C ALA A 27 -3.07 -9.14 -1.34
N ARG A 28 -2.49 -8.64 -2.44
CA ARG A 28 -2.11 -9.47 -3.59
C ARG A 28 -0.59 -9.54 -3.65
N GLY A 29 -0.07 -10.72 -3.99
CA GLY A 29 1.37 -10.98 -4.05
C GLY A 29 1.96 -11.30 -2.68
N THR A 30 2.19 -12.59 -2.45
CA THR A 30 3.26 -13.09 -1.60
C THR A 30 3.69 -14.39 -2.27
N GLU A 31 4.57 -14.29 -3.25
CA GLU A 31 5.47 -15.42 -3.47
C GLU A 31 6.65 -15.18 -2.52
N ILE A 32 6.57 -15.78 -1.33
CA ILE A 32 7.76 -15.95 -0.51
C ILE A 32 8.55 -17.03 -1.21
N VAL A 33 9.52 -16.62 -2.02
CA VAL A 33 10.53 -17.56 -2.48
C VAL A 33 11.34 -17.93 -1.26
N ASN A 34 11.06 -19.10 -0.70
CA ASN A 34 11.88 -19.76 0.31
C ASN A 34 13.22 -20.17 -0.34
N ASP A 35 14.02 -19.21 -0.78
CA ASP A 35 15.45 -19.41 -1.07
C ASP A 35 16.14 -19.30 0.29
N HIS A 36 16.10 -20.39 1.06
CA HIS A 36 16.76 -20.50 2.37
C HIS A 36 18.28 -20.46 2.15
N SER A 37 18.93 -19.29 2.21
CA SER A 37 20.33 -19.14 2.68
C SER A 37 20.96 -17.76 2.43
N ASP A 38 20.34 -16.86 1.67
CA ASP A 38 20.98 -15.57 1.40
C ASP A 38 20.71 -14.59 2.55
N THR A 39 21.58 -14.60 3.56
CA THR A 39 21.64 -13.55 4.57
C THR A 39 21.84 -12.21 3.86
N ILE A 40 20.87 -11.31 3.98
CA ILE A 40 20.92 -9.98 3.38
C ILE A 40 21.97 -9.18 4.13
N GLN A 41 23.16 -9.04 3.55
CA GLN A 41 24.30 -8.38 4.21
C GLN A 41 24.35 -6.88 3.94
N ARG A 42 24.19 -6.43 2.69
CA ARG A 42 24.38 -5.03 2.28
C ARG A 42 23.14 -4.53 1.56
N LEU A 43 22.29 -3.79 2.28
CA LEU A 43 21.01 -3.29 1.78
C LEU A 43 21.06 -1.79 1.49
N LEU A 44 20.83 -1.41 0.23
CA LEU A 44 20.46 -0.06 -0.14
C LEU A 44 18.96 0.16 0.11
N ILE A 45 18.59 1.24 0.79
CA ILE A 45 17.24 1.76 0.75
C ILE A 45 17.21 2.87 -0.29
N PHE A 46 16.50 2.60 -1.40
CA PHE A 46 16.27 3.61 -2.42
C PHE A 46 15.43 4.77 -1.85
N PRO A 47 15.51 5.97 -2.43
CA PRO A 47 14.63 7.06 -2.06
C PRO A 47 13.16 6.63 -2.15
N THR A 48 12.44 6.80 -1.06
CA THR A 48 11.00 6.52 -1.03
C THR A 48 10.27 7.56 -1.87
N TYR A 49 9.14 7.16 -2.45
CA TYR A 49 8.33 8.05 -3.26
C TYR A 49 6.85 7.74 -3.04
N ALA A 50 6.07 8.79 -2.78
CA ALA A 50 4.62 8.73 -2.74
C ALA A 50 4.03 9.64 -3.81
N HIS A 51 3.00 9.15 -4.50
CA HIS A 51 2.19 9.90 -5.45
C HIS A 51 0.74 9.91 -4.96
N ILE A 52 0.33 11.04 -4.40
CA ILE A 52 -0.99 11.20 -3.80
C ILE A 52 -1.78 12.23 -4.59
N ASP A 53 -2.82 11.76 -5.27
CA ASP A 53 -3.77 12.63 -5.94
C ASP A 53 -4.79 13.19 -4.96
N MET A 54 -5.22 14.44 -5.18
CA MET A 54 -6.37 15.03 -4.53
C MET A 54 -7.49 15.23 -5.54
N ILE A 55 -8.65 14.67 -5.25
CA ILE A 55 -9.86 14.81 -6.05
C ILE A 55 -10.71 15.90 -5.38
N GLU A 56 -10.64 17.11 -5.93
CA GLU A 56 -11.40 18.26 -5.43
C GLU A 56 -12.78 18.35 -6.10
N ASN A 57 -12.80 18.26 -7.43
CA ASN A 57 -14.00 18.42 -8.25
C ASN A 57 -14.02 17.36 -9.35
N ARG A 58 -15.19 16.72 -9.56
CA ARG A 58 -15.39 15.59 -10.49
C ARG A 58 -14.61 14.33 -10.07
N ASP A 59 -14.41 13.41 -11.01
CA ASP A 59 -13.75 12.11 -10.81
C ASP A 59 -12.26 12.12 -11.21
N MET A 60 -11.65 13.29 -11.42
CA MET A 60 -10.24 13.42 -11.79
C MET A 60 -9.40 13.83 -10.58
N GLY A 61 -8.35 13.07 -10.31
CA GLY A 61 -7.34 13.41 -9.31
C GLY A 61 -6.26 14.29 -9.92
N ASN A 62 -5.83 15.30 -9.17
CA ASN A 62 -4.64 16.07 -9.47
C ASN A 62 -3.57 15.74 -8.42
N ASN A 63 -2.33 15.51 -8.87
CA ASN A 63 -1.23 15.24 -7.95
C ASN A 63 -1.09 16.38 -6.93
N ASN A 64 -1.09 16.03 -5.65
CA ASN A 64 -0.88 16.97 -4.55
C ASN A 64 0.53 16.77 -3.99
N GLU A 65 1.45 17.65 -4.37
CA GLU A 65 2.86 17.57 -3.98
C GLU A 65 3.06 17.62 -2.47
N LYS A 66 2.28 18.45 -1.76
CA LYS A 66 2.37 18.58 -0.30
C LYS A 66 1.99 17.26 0.39
N LEU A 67 0.88 16.66 -0.01
CA LEU A 67 0.44 15.36 0.53
C LEU A 67 1.43 14.25 0.19
N SER A 68 1.93 14.25 -1.04
CA SER A 68 2.95 13.31 -1.52
C SER A 68 4.26 13.41 -0.72
N GLN A 69 4.72 14.63 -0.43
CA GLN A 69 5.92 14.85 0.37
C GLN A 69 5.72 14.42 1.83
N LEU A 70 4.58 14.74 2.44
CA LEU A 70 4.26 14.30 3.80
C LEU A 70 4.23 12.77 3.91
N ALA A 71 3.58 12.10 2.97
CA ALA A 71 3.52 10.64 2.92
C ALA A 71 4.93 10.04 2.71
N THR A 72 5.74 10.61 1.81
CA THR A 72 7.12 10.18 1.56
C THR A 72 7.98 10.25 2.83
N ASN A 73 7.89 11.36 3.56
CA ASN A 73 8.62 11.55 4.81
C ASN A 73 8.16 10.57 5.90
N GLU A 74 6.85 10.32 5.99
CA GLU A 74 6.31 9.34 6.93
C GLU A 74 6.78 7.92 6.59
N ILE A 75 6.76 7.50 5.32
CA ILE A 75 7.31 6.19 4.91
C ILE A 75 8.78 6.08 5.34
N TYR A 76 9.59 7.11 5.09
CA TYR A 76 10.99 7.12 5.45
C TYR A 76 11.19 6.97 6.96
N SER A 77 10.41 7.70 7.76
CA SER A 77 10.40 7.58 9.23
C SER A 77 10.07 6.16 9.68
N GLN A 78 9.00 5.56 9.13
CA GLN A 78 8.56 4.22 9.49
C GLN A 78 9.55 3.13 9.06
N LEU A 79 10.23 3.30 7.92
CA LEU A 79 11.30 2.39 7.50
C LEU A 79 12.46 2.38 8.48
N SER A 80 12.83 3.54 9.01
CA SER A 80 13.90 3.63 10.01
C SER A 80 13.55 2.90 11.32
N GLU A 81 12.27 2.86 11.69
CA GLU A 81 11.75 2.13 12.86
C GLU A 81 11.72 0.62 12.64
N PHE A 82 11.20 0.15 11.50
CA PHE A 82 10.94 -1.29 11.29
C PHE A 82 12.11 -2.08 10.72
N LEU A 83 13.13 -1.42 10.15
CA LEU A 83 14.31 -2.12 9.65
C LEU A 83 15.22 -2.54 10.81
N PRO A 84 15.62 -3.82 10.91
CA PRO A 84 16.46 -4.31 12.00
C PRO A 84 17.74 -3.50 12.17
N ALA A 85 18.15 -3.28 13.42
CA ALA A 85 19.40 -2.59 13.74
C ALA A 85 20.65 -3.38 13.31
N THR A 86 20.56 -4.71 13.29
CA THR A 86 21.63 -5.63 12.89
C THR A 86 21.92 -5.62 11.39
N LEU A 87 21.00 -5.09 10.58
CA LEU A 87 21.13 -5.04 9.13
C LEU A 87 22.05 -3.89 8.72
N ASN A 88 23.11 -4.17 7.97
CA ASN A 88 23.92 -3.13 7.36
C ASN A 88 23.13 -2.50 6.20
N LYS A 89 22.62 -1.31 6.48
CA LYS A 89 21.64 -0.59 5.66
C LYS A 89 22.17 0.81 5.34
N HIS A 90 22.08 1.18 4.06
CA HIS A 90 22.44 2.50 3.59
C HIS A 90 21.22 3.20 3.01
N PHE A 91 20.84 4.35 3.58
CA PHE A 91 19.76 5.18 3.04
C PHE A 91 20.32 6.11 1.97
N MET A 92 19.90 5.92 0.73
CA MET A 92 20.28 6.80 -0.37
C MET A 92 19.51 8.11 -0.28
N GLN A 93 20.23 9.23 -0.21
CA GLN A 93 19.65 10.55 -0.44
C GLN A 93 19.79 10.88 -1.93
N GLY A 94 18.66 10.86 -2.65
CA GLY A 94 18.59 11.30 -4.04
C GLY A 94 18.12 12.74 -4.14
N ASP A 95 18.63 13.47 -5.14
CA ASP A 95 18.01 14.71 -5.60
C ASP A 95 16.62 14.43 -6.22
N ALA A 96 15.92 15.49 -6.62
CA ALA A 96 14.58 15.36 -7.20
C ALA A 96 14.57 14.49 -8.48
N LEU A 97 15.57 14.65 -9.35
CA LEU A 97 15.66 13.94 -10.63
C LEU A 97 15.93 12.44 -10.45
N VAL A 98 16.82 12.09 -9.52
CA VAL A 98 17.12 10.71 -9.16
C VAL A 98 15.91 10.06 -8.52
N LYS A 99 15.21 10.76 -7.61
CA LYS A 99 13.96 10.28 -7.00
C LYS A 99 12.90 9.98 -8.05
N GLU A 100 12.69 10.89 -8.98
CA GLU A 100 11.71 10.72 -10.06
C GLU A 100 12.09 9.56 -11.00
N SER A 101 13.38 9.45 -11.35
CA SER A 101 13.87 8.35 -12.19
C SER A 101 13.67 6.99 -11.52
N ILE A 102 14.03 6.87 -10.23
CA ILE A 102 13.81 5.65 -9.44
C ILE A 102 12.32 5.33 -9.32
N ALA A 103 11.49 6.34 -9.06
CA ALA A 103 10.03 6.16 -9.03
C ALA A 103 9.49 5.67 -10.37
N GLY A 104 9.96 6.22 -11.49
CA GLY A 104 9.60 5.80 -12.84
C GLY A 104 9.94 4.33 -13.11
N GLU A 105 11.15 3.89 -12.76
CA GLU A 105 11.55 2.49 -12.86
C GLU A 105 10.72 1.58 -11.93
N GLY A 106 10.40 2.07 -10.74
CA GLY A 106 9.48 1.44 -9.81
C GLY A 106 8.08 1.21 -10.41
N HIS A 107 7.52 2.20 -11.10
CA HIS A 107 6.23 2.06 -11.79
C HIS A 107 6.29 1.05 -12.94
N ARG A 108 7.41 0.99 -13.67
CA ARG A 108 7.63 -0.05 -14.70
C ARG A 108 7.67 -1.44 -14.08
N LEU A 109 8.33 -1.60 -12.93
CA LEU A 109 8.31 -2.86 -12.17
C LEU A 109 6.90 -3.26 -11.75
N ILE A 110 6.10 -2.34 -11.20
CA ILE A 110 4.68 -2.59 -10.87
C ILE A 110 3.92 -3.10 -12.11
N LYS A 111 4.08 -2.42 -13.24
CA LYS A 111 3.40 -2.79 -14.50
C LYS A 111 3.83 -4.16 -15.01
N SER A 112 5.12 -4.49 -14.92
CA SER A 112 5.64 -5.81 -15.30
C SER A 112 5.09 -6.92 -14.40
N LEU A 113 5.13 -6.71 -13.09
CA LEU A 113 4.71 -7.71 -12.10
C LEU A 113 3.20 -7.96 -12.10
N ARG A 114 2.40 -6.94 -12.41
CA ARG A 114 0.95 -7.11 -12.60
C ARG A 114 0.59 -7.94 -13.83
N LYS A 115 1.49 -8.03 -14.82
CA LYS A 115 1.27 -8.86 -16.01
C LYS A 115 1.67 -10.31 -15.77
N SER A 116 2.80 -10.55 -15.11
CA SER A 116 3.35 -11.90 -14.94
C SER A 116 2.93 -12.58 -13.63
N PHE A 117 2.48 -11.82 -12.63
CA PHE A 117 2.19 -12.25 -11.25
C PHE A 117 3.34 -12.96 -10.51
N ASN A 118 4.51 -13.13 -11.14
CA ASN A 118 5.67 -13.82 -10.58
C ASN A 118 6.86 -12.85 -10.43
N PRO A 119 7.33 -12.56 -9.20
CA PRO A 119 8.48 -11.68 -8.94
C PRO A 119 9.75 -12.06 -9.68
N LYS A 120 10.04 -13.34 -9.85
CA LYS A 120 11.27 -13.82 -10.50
C LYS A 120 11.31 -13.54 -12.00
N THR A 121 10.15 -13.34 -12.61
CA THR A 121 10.04 -13.09 -14.07
C THR A 121 10.15 -11.61 -14.42
N ALA A 122 10.04 -10.71 -13.43
CA ALA A 122 10.21 -9.29 -13.67
C ALA A 122 11.70 -8.96 -13.79
N LYS A 123 12.10 -8.56 -15.00
CA LYS A 123 13.43 -7.99 -15.24
C LYS A 123 13.56 -6.70 -14.43
N VAL A 124 14.61 -6.62 -13.61
CA VAL A 124 14.94 -5.39 -12.89
C VAL A 124 15.47 -4.37 -13.91
N PRO A 125 14.98 -3.12 -13.89
CA PRO A 125 15.52 -2.08 -14.74
C PRO A 125 17.01 -1.83 -14.52
N ASP A 126 17.76 -1.69 -15.61
CA ASP A 126 19.22 -1.55 -15.59
C ASP A 126 19.66 -0.35 -14.74
N TYR A 127 18.87 0.74 -14.74
CA TYR A 127 19.14 1.91 -13.90
C TYR A 127 19.17 1.59 -12.40
N LEU A 128 18.24 0.76 -11.89
CA LEU A 128 18.25 0.36 -10.48
C LEU A 128 19.46 -0.52 -10.15
N LEU A 129 19.89 -1.37 -11.09
CA LEU A 129 21.09 -2.19 -10.94
C LEU A 129 22.36 -1.32 -10.91
N GLN A 130 22.47 -0.34 -11.80
CA GLN A 130 23.58 0.61 -11.85
C GLN A 130 23.69 1.41 -10.56
N VAL A 131 22.57 1.84 -9.97
CA VAL A 131 22.59 2.52 -8.66
C VAL A 131 23.11 1.58 -7.56
N LEU A 132 22.70 0.30 -7.55
CA LEU A 132 23.22 -0.67 -6.58
C LEU A 132 24.71 -0.93 -6.75
N ASP A 133 25.19 -1.04 -8.00
CA ASP A 133 26.61 -1.17 -8.35
C ASP A 133 27.41 0.05 -7.88
N ALA A 134 26.93 1.26 -8.18
CA ALA A 134 27.59 2.51 -7.80
C ALA A 134 27.69 2.69 -6.27
N GLN A 135 26.73 2.14 -5.52
CA GLN A 135 26.71 2.20 -4.05
C GLN A 135 27.35 0.96 -3.38
N ASN A 136 27.89 0.02 -4.16
CA ASN A 136 28.47 -1.24 -3.70
C ASN A 136 27.54 -2.08 -2.79
N GLN A 137 26.25 -2.11 -3.11
CA GLN A 137 25.22 -2.83 -2.35
C GLN A 137 24.80 -4.11 -3.08
N ASP A 138 24.47 -5.17 -2.34
CA ASP A 138 24.02 -6.43 -2.94
C ASP A 138 22.50 -6.46 -3.13
N TYR A 139 21.78 -5.76 -2.25
CA TYR A 139 20.32 -5.72 -2.24
C TYR A 139 19.80 -4.29 -2.28
N GLY A 140 18.63 -4.12 -2.89
CA GLY A 140 17.90 -2.85 -2.93
C GLY A 140 16.48 -2.99 -2.40
N LEU A 141 16.10 -2.14 -1.47
CA LEU A 141 14.73 -1.98 -0.99
C LEU A 141 14.11 -0.74 -1.61
N LEU A 142 13.05 -0.92 -2.40
CA LEU A 142 12.27 0.16 -2.98
C LEU A 142 10.85 0.10 -2.41
N ILE A 143 10.40 1.20 -1.81
CA ILE A 143 9.01 1.39 -1.37
C ILE A 143 8.39 2.54 -2.14
N LEU A 144 7.25 2.26 -2.76
CA LEU A 144 6.44 3.25 -3.48
C LEU A 144 5.05 3.28 -2.89
N GLN A 145 4.47 4.46 -2.77
CA GLN A 145 3.08 4.63 -2.42
C GLN A 145 2.35 5.35 -3.54
N VAL A 146 1.16 4.87 -3.88
CA VAL A 146 0.22 5.60 -4.73
C VAL A 146 -1.12 5.64 -4.03
N GLY A 147 -1.82 6.75 -4.15
CA GLY A 147 -3.11 6.89 -3.52
C GLY A 147 -3.85 8.12 -4.01
N PHE A 148 -5.09 8.23 -3.57
CA PHE A 148 -5.81 9.47 -3.71
C PHE A 148 -6.63 9.76 -2.45
N THR A 149 -6.86 11.05 -2.21
CA THR A 149 -7.79 11.56 -1.21
C THR A 149 -8.87 12.41 -1.88
N ARG A 150 -9.98 12.65 -1.19
CA ARG A 150 -11.10 13.46 -1.64
C ARG A 150 -11.36 14.60 -0.66
N THR A 151 -11.76 15.75 -1.18
CA THR A 151 -12.33 16.79 -0.32
C THR A 151 -13.65 16.30 0.28
N HIS A 152 -14.04 16.86 1.44
CA HIS A 152 -15.29 16.49 2.11
C HIS A 152 -16.50 16.66 1.19
N ASP A 153 -16.59 17.80 0.50
CA ASP A 153 -17.66 18.10 -0.44
C ASP A 153 -17.73 17.11 -1.60
N ASN A 154 -16.58 16.67 -2.11
CA ASN A 154 -16.51 15.65 -3.16
C ASN A 154 -17.00 14.30 -2.64
N MET A 155 -16.58 13.91 -1.43
CA MET A 155 -16.99 12.66 -0.78
C MET A 155 -18.50 12.60 -0.55
N VAL A 156 -19.12 13.70 -0.10
CA VAL A 156 -20.58 13.79 0.09
C VAL A 156 -21.31 13.60 -1.25
N LYS A 157 -20.85 14.29 -2.31
CA LYS A 157 -21.43 14.14 -3.66
C LYS A 157 -21.31 12.71 -4.19
N GLU A 158 -20.18 12.05 -3.96
CA GLU A 158 -19.95 10.67 -4.43
C GLU A 158 -20.81 9.66 -3.66
N THR A 159 -21.05 9.91 -2.36
CA THR A 159 -21.97 9.10 -1.54
C THR A 159 -23.39 9.21 -2.08
N LEU A 160 -23.88 10.43 -2.29
CA LEU A 160 -25.22 10.67 -2.86
C LEU A 160 -25.37 10.10 -4.27
N ARG A 161 -24.32 10.18 -5.11
CA ARG A 161 -24.34 9.61 -6.46
C ARG A 161 -24.54 8.09 -6.43
N ARG A 162 -23.92 7.40 -5.47
CA ARG A 162 -24.07 5.95 -5.29
C ARG A 162 -25.43 5.55 -4.77
N GLU A 163 -25.96 6.28 -3.79
CA GLU A 163 -27.31 6.03 -3.26
C GLU A 163 -28.38 6.20 -4.35
N ASN A 164 -28.16 7.14 -5.28
CA ASN A 164 -29.02 7.36 -6.44
C ASN A 164 -28.77 6.40 -7.62
N GLN A 165 -27.70 5.58 -7.59
CA GLN A 165 -27.45 4.56 -8.61
C GLN A 165 -28.27 3.30 -8.30
N ASP A 166 -29.37 3.18 -9.03
CA ASP A 166 -30.42 2.17 -8.99
C ASP A 166 -29.91 0.72 -8.81
N TRP A 167 -30.66 -0.08 -8.05
CA TRP A 167 -30.55 -1.55 -7.90
C TRP A 167 -30.42 -2.32 -9.24
N ARG A 168 -30.75 -1.68 -10.36
CA ARG A 168 -30.58 -2.20 -11.72
C ARG A 168 -29.10 -2.29 -12.17
N SER A 169 -28.18 -1.68 -11.43
CA SER A 169 -26.73 -1.67 -11.70
C SER A 169 -25.98 -2.87 -11.10
N LEU A 170 -26.67 -3.76 -10.37
CA LEU A 170 -26.08 -4.82 -9.52
C LEU A 170 -25.12 -5.78 -10.25
N GLY A 171 -25.14 -5.85 -11.58
CA GLY A 171 -24.27 -6.73 -12.38
C GLY A 171 -22.91 -6.14 -12.80
N ILE A 172 -22.73 -4.81 -12.77
CA ILE A 172 -21.51 -4.13 -13.26
C ILE A 172 -20.88 -3.29 -12.14
N TYR A 173 -20.69 -3.92 -10.98
CA TYR A 173 -20.06 -3.26 -9.83
C TYR A 173 -18.56 -3.02 -10.11
N GLN A 174 -18.21 -1.86 -10.68
CA GLN A 174 -16.86 -1.35 -10.53
C GLN A 174 -16.70 -0.88 -9.08
N VAL A 175 -15.99 -1.68 -8.28
CA VAL A 175 -15.60 -1.36 -6.89
C VAL A 175 -14.62 -0.19 -6.90
N ARG A 176 -15.09 1.01 -7.23
CA ARG A 176 -14.33 2.25 -7.06
C ARG A 176 -14.32 2.61 -5.57
N PRO A 177 -13.21 3.06 -5.00
CA PRO A 177 -13.19 3.51 -3.59
C PRO A 177 -14.11 4.73 -3.43
N TYR A 178 -14.91 4.78 -2.37
CA TYR A 178 -15.89 5.85 -2.13
C TYR A 178 -15.25 7.14 -1.58
N SER A 179 -14.26 7.00 -0.69
CA SER A 179 -13.59 8.13 -0.04
C SER A 179 -12.18 8.29 -0.58
N SER A 180 -11.30 7.38 -0.24
CA SER A 180 -9.88 7.45 -0.50
C SER A 180 -9.31 6.10 -0.89
N TYR A 181 -8.06 6.10 -1.35
CA TYR A 181 -7.36 4.89 -1.72
C TYR A 181 -5.91 5.02 -1.30
N SER A 182 -5.40 3.99 -0.62
CA SER A 182 -3.97 3.85 -0.35
C SER A 182 -3.48 2.54 -0.91
N ALA A 183 -2.41 2.59 -1.71
CA ALA A 183 -1.68 1.42 -2.13
C ALA A 183 -0.18 1.61 -1.93
N MET A 184 0.45 0.59 -1.36
CA MET A 184 1.89 0.57 -1.14
C MET A 184 2.49 -0.67 -1.80
N TYR A 185 3.63 -0.46 -2.45
CA TYR A 185 4.41 -1.48 -3.14
C TYR A 185 5.78 -1.55 -2.53
N GLY A 186 6.19 -2.75 -2.15
CA GLY A 186 7.55 -3.03 -1.73
C GLY A 186 8.24 -3.95 -2.73
N PHE A 187 9.49 -3.65 -3.03
CA PHE A 187 10.38 -4.49 -3.83
C PHE A 187 11.66 -4.74 -3.05
N LEU A 188 12.07 -6.00 -3.02
CA LEU A 188 13.42 -6.39 -2.63
C LEU A 188 14.12 -6.93 -3.87
N ILE A 189 15.16 -6.22 -4.28
CA ILE A 189 15.93 -6.46 -5.49
C ILE A 189 17.25 -7.12 -5.11
N ASP A 190 17.60 -8.19 -5.81
CA ASP A 190 18.92 -8.84 -5.73
C ASP A 190 19.74 -8.41 -6.95
N ARG A 191 20.85 -7.71 -6.70
CA ARG A 191 21.74 -7.22 -7.75
C ARG A 191 22.44 -8.36 -8.49
N LYS A 192 22.91 -9.38 -7.77
CA LYS A 192 23.68 -10.51 -8.34
C LYS A 192 22.80 -11.36 -9.26
N LYS A 193 21.57 -11.63 -8.82
CA LYS A 193 20.58 -12.40 -9.60
C LYS A 193 19.77 -11.51 -10.56
N GLN A 194 20.01 -10.20 -10.57
CA GLN A 194 19.35 -9.18 -11.41
C GLN A 194 17.81 -9.30 -11.44
N ARG A 195 17.20 -9.65 -10.30
CA ARG A 195 15.77 -9.97 -10.19
C ARG A 195 15.14 -9.41 -8.93
N VAL A 196 13.83 -9.22 -8.97
CA VAL A 196 13.04 -8.98 -7.76
C VAL A 196 12.88 -10.30 -7.02
N ILE A 197 13.46 -10.40 -5.83
CA ILE A 197 13.37 -11.62 -5.00
C ILE A 197 12.13 -11.64 -4.12
N ARG A 198 11.64 -10.46 -3.72
CA ARG A 198 10.37 -10.32 -2.98
C ARG A 198 9.61 -9.10 -3.47
N TYR A 199 8.30 -9.27 -3.61
CA TYR A 199 7.36 -8.23 -3.99
C TYR A 199 6.14 -8.30 -3.08
N LYS A 200 5.68 -7.15 -2.60
CA LYS A 200 4.44 -7.04 -1.85
C LYS A 200 3.62 -5.86 -2.33
N GLU A 201 2.34 -6.10 -2.55
CA GLU A 201 1.36 -5.06 -2.84
C GLU A 201 0.25 -5.07 -1.78
N LEU A 202 0.04 -3.91 -1.15
CA LEU A 202 -1.00 -3.70 -0.17
C LEU A 202 -1.98 -2.67 -0.70
N ARG A 203 -3.22 -3.08 -1.04
CA ARG A 203 -4.28 -2.18 -1.52
C ARG A 203 -5.37 -2.01 -0.47
N TRP A 204 -5.56 -0.78 -0.02
CA TRP A 204 -6.45 -0.43 1.07
C TRP A 204 -7.48 0.56 0.54
N PRO A 205 -8.63 0.07 0.03
CA PRO A 205 -9.71 0.94 -0.40
C PRO A 205 -10.33 1.63 0.81
N ASN A 206 -10.79 2.88 0.61
CA ASN A 206 -11.45 3.71 1.60
C ASN A 206 -10.58 4.00 2.83
N LYS A 207 -9.27 4.18 2.59
CA LYS A 207 -8.28 4.54 3.59
C LYS A 207 -7.44 5.69 3.07
N GLU A 208 -7.25 6.69 3.93
CA GLU A 208 -6.47 7.87 3.62
C GLU A 208 -5.01 7.49 3.39
N PRO A 209 -4.40 7.87 2.25
CA PRO A 209 -3.02 7.52 1.95
C PRO A 209 -2.00 8.34 2.75
N ASN A 210 -2.41 9.45 3.35
CA ASN A 210 -1.57 10.28 4.23
C ASN A 210 -1.80 10.01 5.73
N ASP A 211 -2.68 9.08 6.09
CA ASP A 211 -2.87 8.68 7.49
C ASP A 211 -1.65 7.90 7.98
N LYS A 212 -1.01 8.42 9.03
CA LYS A 212 0.19 7.84 9.64
C LYS A 212 0.00 6.39 10.08
N TYR A 213 -1.16 6.05 10.64
CA TYR A 213 -1.44 4.68 11.07
C TYR A 213 -1.52 3.72 9.87
N ILE A 214 -2.10 4.18 8.76
CA ILE A 214 -2.20 3.42 7.52
C ILE A 214 -0.81 3.19 6.93
N ILE A 215 -0.02 4.26 6.77
CA ILE A 215 1.36 4.19 6.27
C ILE A 215 2.20 3.26 7.15
N ARG A 216 2.20 3.49 8.47
CA ARG A 216 2.91 2.65 9.45
C ARG A 216 2.56 1.19 9.32
N THR A 217 1.27 0.86 9.23
CA THR A 217 0.83 -0.53 9.11
C THR A 217 1.27 -1.15 7.78
N GLN A 218 1.18 -0.41 6.68
CA GLN A 218 1.62 -0.90 5.37
C GLN A 218 3.14 -1.13 5.33
N VAL A 219 3.95 -0.20 5.84
CA VAL A 219 5.41 -0.37 5.92
C VAL A 219 5.75 -1.57 6.79
N ARG A 220 5.15 -1.68 7.99
CA ARG A 220 5.36 -2.81 8.90
C ARG A 220 5.04 -4.14 8.23
N ASP A 221 3.89 -4.25 7.56
CA ASP A 221 3.45 -5.50 6.93
C ASP A 221 4.36 -5.88 5.72
N ILE A 222 4.94 -4.90 5.03
CA ILE A 222 5.96 -5.15 4.00
C ILE A 222 7.25 -5.67 4.64
N ILE A 223 7.81 -4.93 5.62
CA ILE A 223 9.13 -5.22 6.18
C ILE A 223 9.11 -6.48 7.07
N LEU A 224 8.24 -6.51 8.08
CA LEU A 224 8.25 -7.57 9.09
C LEU A 224 7.54 -8.84 8.63
N THR A 225 6.41 -8.70 7.94
CA THR A 225 5.60 -9.87 7.56
C THR A 225 6.07 -10.48 6.24
N SER A 226 6.30 -9.63 5.23
CA SER A 226 6.56 -10.10 3.87
C SER A 226 8.05 -10.30 3.60
N PHE A 227 8.89 -9.35 4.01
CA PHE A 227 10.32 -9.36 3.70
C PHE A 227 11.18 -9.96 4.80
N ARG A 228 10.70 -10.05 6.05
CA ARG A 228 11.36 -10.74 7.18
C ARG A 228 12.87 -10.51 7.18
N LEU A 229 13.27 -9.25 7.05
CA LEU A 229 14.69 -8.89 7.00
C LEU A 229 15.25 -9.14 8.40
N GLY A 230 16.31 -9.95 8.53
CA GLY A 230 17.08 -10.07 9.77
C GLY A 230 16.66 -11.14 10.80
N ASN A 231 15.90 -12.16 10.42
CA ASN A 231 15.72 -13.39 11.22
C ASN A 231 16.49 -14.56 10.61
#